data_AF-A0A0N0CWV1-F1
#
_entry.id   AF-A0A0N0CWV1-F1
#
_cell.length_a   1.000
_cell.length_b   1.000
_cell.length_c   1.000
_cell.angle_alpha   90.00
_cell.angle_beta   90.00
_cell.angle_gamma   90.00
#
_symmetry.space_group_name_H-M   'P 1'
#
loop_
_entity.id
_entity.type
_entity.pdbx_description
1 polymer ?
#
loop_
_entity_poly.entity_id
_entity_poly.type
_entity_poly.pdbx_seq_one_letter_code
_entity_poly.pdbx_strand_id
1 'polypeptide(L)'
;MKLSTILNICILLFFTALFVNDFFPHTAFAAILTKKLILIILIVLVIVRIAIDKGHYKKLSKKAYVGLTFYTVGLWIVLTLLGGKSQIGLSFPSPLFYLIVILLGLDLLRISRQAKREQVEGK
;
A
#
# COMPACT_ATOMS: atom_id res chain seq x y z
N MET A 1 -20.66 -4.59 12.21
CA MET A 1 -19.75 -4.56 11.04
C MET A 1 -19.36 -5.99 10.67
N LYS A 2 -19.22 -6.33 9.39
CA LYS A 2 -18.74 -7.67 9.00
C LYS A 2 -17.29 -7.84 9.47
N LEU A 3 -16.93 -9.01 10.00
CA LEU A 3 -15.56 -9.33 10.46
C LEU A 3 -14.50 -9.05 9.39
N SER A 4 -14.83 -9.35 8.13
CA SER A 4 -13.99 -9.02 6.95
C SER A 4 -13.72 -7.52 6.80
N THR A 5 -14.69 -6.64 7.11
CA THR A 5 -14.48 -5.18 7.08
C THR A 5 -13.54 -4.72 8.18
N ILE A 6 -13.68 -5.27 9.39
CA ILE A 6 -12.81 -4.95 10.53
C ILE A 6 -11.37 -5.37 10.21
N LEU A 7 -11.16 -6.58 9.68
CA LEU A 7 -9.85 -7.05 9.24
C LEU A 7 -9.24 -6.14 8.17
N ASN A 8 -10.03 -5.62 7.22
CA ASN A 8 -9.54 -4.68 6.20
C ASN A 8 -9.02 -3.40 6.82
N ILE A 9 -9.76 -2.84 7.77
CA ILE A 9 -9.38 -1.61 8.46
C ILE A 9 -8.12 -1.85 9.30
N CYS A 10 -8.03 -2.98 10.00
CA CYS A 10 -6.83 -3.37 10.74
C CYS A 10 -5.61 -3.52 9.80
N ILE A 11 -5.75 -4.22 8.68
CA ILE A 11 -4.66 -4.38 7.69
C ILE A 11 -4.20 -3.02 7.19
N LEU A 12 -5.14 -2.12 6.85
CA LEU A 12 -4.80 -0.78 6.40
C LEU A 12 -4.04 0.01 7.48
N LEU A 13 -4.51 -0.04 8.73
CA LEU A 13 -3.84 0.60 9.87
C LEU A 13 -2.41 0.08 10.09
N PHE A 14 -2.21 -1.24 10.08
CA PHE A 14 -0.88 -1.83 10.24
C PHE A 14 0.03 -1.55 9.05
N PHE A 15 -0.52 -1.51 7.83
CA PHE A 15 0.22 -1.10 6.64
C PHE A 15 0.70 0.36 6.76
N THR A 16 -0.17 1.26 7.18
CA THR A 16 0.18 2.67 7.44
C THR A 16 1.20 2.80 8.57
N ALA A 17 1.03 2.06 9.66
CA ALA A 17 1.98 2.02 10.75
C ALA A 17 3.36 1.55 10.30
N LEU A 18 3.42 0.56 9.40
CA LEU A 18 4.68 0.08 8.82
C LEU A 18 5.39 1.18 8.02
N PHE A 19 4.63 1.93 7.21
CA PHE A 19 5.15 3.09 6.47
C PHE A 19 5.67 4.18 7.42
N VAL A 20 4.88 4.54 8.44
CA VAL A 20 5.31 5.53 9.45
C VAL A 20 6.59 5.07 10.15
N ASN A 21 6.68 3.80 10.53
CA ASN A 21 7.86 3.23 11.18
C ASN A 21 9.10 3.28 10.28
N ASP A 22 8.92 3.02 8.98
CA ASP A 22 10.00 3.04 7.99
C ASP A 22 10.51 4.47 7.71
N PHE A 23 9.61 5.47 7.72
CA PHE A 23 9.94 6.88 7.50
C PHE A 23 10.44 7.60 8.75
N PHE A 24 10.03 7.14 9.94
CA PHE A 24 10.35 7.75 11.24
C PHE A 24 10.90 6.71 12.24
N PRO A 25 12.07 6.11 11.95
CA PRO A 25 12.67 5.03 12.75
C PRO A 25 13.13 5.45 14.15
N HIS A 26 13.27 6.76 14.41
CA HIS A 26 13.75 7.32 15.68
C HIS A 26 12.63 7.88 16.56
N THR A 27 11.37 7.51 16.31
CA THR A 27 10.24 7.94 17.14
C THR A 27 9.98 6.97 18.30
N ALA A 28 9.36 7.44 19.39
CA ALA A 28 8.92 6.58 20.49
C ALA A 28 8.00 5.45 20.02
N PHE A 29 7.25 5.67 18.94
CA PHE A 29 6.46 4.64 18.28
C PHE A 29 7.33 3.50 17.71
N ALA A 30 8.44 3.84 17.04
CA ALA A 30 9.37 2.86 16.49
C ALA A 30 10.16 2.09 17.57
N ALA A 31 10.34 2.69 18.75
CA ALA A 31 10.94 2.02 19.90
C ALA A 31 10.04 0.92 20.49
N ILE A 32 8.71 1.14 20.52
CA ILE A 32 7.74 0.19 21.09
C ILE A 32 7.32 -0.86 20.04
N LEU A 33 7.02 -0.40 18.81
CA LEU A 33 6.57 -1.24 17.71
C LEU A 33 7.68 -1.32 16.67
N THR A 34 8.53 -2.33 16.77
CA THR A 34 9.60 -2.53 15.79
C THR A 34 9.01 -2.91 14.43
N LYS A 35 9.61 -2.45 13.34
CA LYS A 35 9.26 -2.83 11.95
C LYS A 35 9.01 -4.33 11.76
N LYS A 36 9.85 -5.19 12.38
CA LYS A 36 9.70 -6.65 12.32
C LYS A 36 8.39 -7.14 12.96
N LEU A 37 8.01 -6.59 14.11
CA LEU A 37 6.77 -6.92 14.80
C LEU A 37 5.54 -6.52 13.98
N ILE A 38 5.53 -5.28 13.46
CA ILE A 38 4.46 -4.78 12.60
C ILE A 38 4.29 -5.68 11.37
N LEU A 39 5.41 -6.06 10.73
CA LEU A 39 5.40 -6.94 9.56
C LEU A 39 4.82 -8.33 9.88
N ILE A 40 5.22 -8.95 10.99
CA ILE A 40 4.69 -10.25 11.42
C ILE A 40 3.18 -10.16 11.65
N ILE A 41 2.71 -9.13 12.36
CA ILE A 41 1.28 -8.92 12.62
C ILE A 41 0.52 -8.75 11.30
N LEU A 42 1.06 -7.95 10.36
CA LEU A 42 0.46 -7.75 9.05
C LEU A 42 0.33 -9.05 8.27
N ILE A 43 1.38 -9.88 8.24
CA ILE A 43 1.38 -11.20 7.57
C ILE A 43 0.30 -12.10 8.18
N VAL A 44 0.24 -12.18 9.52
CA VAL A 44 -0.77 -12.97 10.23
C VAL A 44 -2.18 -12.49 9.88
N LEU A 45 -2.43 -11.18 9.89
CA LEU A 45 -3.72 -10.60 9.53
C LEU A 45 -4.12 -10.92 8.08
N VAL A 46 -3.18 -10.88 7.14
CA VAL A 46 -3.42 -11.24 5.74
C VAL A 46 -3.73 -12.73 5.60
N ILE A 47 -3.00 -13.61 6.28
CA ILE A 47 -3.26 -15.06 6.27
C ILE A 47 -4.65 -15.35 6.84
N VAL A 48 -4.98 -14.78 8.00
CA VAL A 48 -6.30 -14.90 8.63
C VAL A 48 -7.39 -14.40 7.71
N ARG A 49 -7.15 -13.28 7.02
CA ARG A 49 -8.09 -12.73 6.06
C ARG A 49 -8.36 -13.68 4.89
N ILE A 50 -7.30 -14.25 4.31
CA ILE A 50 -7.39 -15.22 3.22
C ILE A 50 -8.13 -16.49 3.68
N ALA A 51 -7.82 -16.98 4.89
CA ALA A 51 -8.46 -18.16 5.47
C ALA A 51 -9.97 -17.95 5.72
N ILE A 52 -10.37 -16.75 6.14
CA ILE A 52 -11.78 -16.39 6.37
C ILE A 52 -12.53 -16.21 5.05
N ASP A 53 -11.91 -15.64 4.01
CA ASP A 53 -12.56 -15.39 2.72
C ASP A 53 -12.69 -16.64 1.83
N LYS A 54 -12.37 -17.86 2.33
CA LYS A 54 -12.54 -19.20 1.71
C LYS A 54 -12.82 -19.16 0.19
N GLY A 55 -11.81 -18.77 -0.61
CA GLY A 55 -11.86 -18.87 -2.07
C GLY A 55 -12.64 -17.77 -2.81
N HIS A 56 -13.33 -16.85 -2.12
CA HIS A 56 -13.85 -15.63 -2.73
C HIS A 56 -12.78 -14.54 -2.72
N TYR A 57 -11.73 -14.72 -3.52
CA TYR A 57 -10.93 -13.57 -3.98
C TYR A 57 -11.85 -12.70 -4.85
N LYS A 58 -12.61 -11.81 -4.21
CA LYS A 58 -13.25 -10.72 -4.94
C LYS A 58 -12.12 -9.92 -5.57
N LYS A 59 -11.95 -10.05 -6.89
CA LYS A 59 -11.07 -9.19 -7.69
C LYS A 59 -11.28 -7.76 -7.18
N LEU A 60 -10.21 -7.15 -6.71
CA LEU A 60 -10.24 -5.78 -6.24
C LEU A 60 -10.79 -4.93 -7.40
N SER A 61 -11.93 -4.27 -7.19
CA SER A 61 -12.52 -3.44 -8.24
C SER A 61 -11.50 -2.42 -8.72
N LYS A 62 -11.45 -2.13 -10.03
CA LYS A 62 -10.53 -1.13 -10.62
C LYS A 62 -10.54 0.18 -9.81
N LYS A 63 -11.71 0.62 -9.32
CA LYS A 63 -11.86 1.80 -8.46
C LYS A 63 -11.14 1.68 -7.12
N ALA A 64 -11.23 0.52 -6.47
CA ALA A 64 -10.58 0.25 -5.20
C ALA A 64 -9.05 0.11 -5.34
N TYR A 65 -8.57 -0.47 -6.45
CA TYR A 65 -7.15 -0.52 -6.77
C TYR A 65 -6.58 0.89 -6.96
N VAL A 66 -7.21 1.71 -7.81
CA VAL A 66 -6.81 3.11 -8.03
C VAL A 66 -6.83 3.90 -6.72
N GLY A 67 -7.87 3.75 -5.90
CA GLY A 67 -7.96 4.40 -4.59
C GLY A 67 -6.82 3.99 -3.64
N LEU A 68 -6.45 2.72 -3.60
CA LEU A 68 -5.34 2.21 -2.78
C LEU A 68 -3.98 2.73 -3.28
N THR A 69 -3.78 2.81 -4.60
CA THR A 69 -2.57 3.40 -5.19
C THR A 69 -2.46 4.87 -4.82
N PHE A 70 -3.53 5.66 -4.99
CA PHE A 70 -3.54 7.07 -4.59
C PHE A 70 -3.32 7.25 -3.09
N TYR A 71 -3.93 6.39 -2.26
CA TYR A 71 -3.69 6.39 -0.82
C TYR A 71 -2.22 6.16 -0.50
N THR A 72 -1.59 5.17 -1.13
CA THR A 72 -0.19 4.82 -0.87
C THR A 72 0.76 5.92 -1.33
N VAL A 73 0.55 6.48 -2.53
CA VAL A 73 1.34 7.60 -3.05
C VAL A 73 1.14 8.85 -2.20
N GLY A 74 -0.10 9.17 -1.81
CA GLY A 74 -0.41 10.31 -0.95
C GLY A 74 0.21 10.18 0.44
N LEU A 75 0.08 9.01 1.07
CA LEU A 75 0.72 8.70 2.34
C LEU A 75 2.23 8.92 2.22
N TRP A 76 2.82 8.41 1.15
CA TRP A 76 4.24 8.53 0.92
C TRP A 76 4.69 10.00 0.72
N ILE A 77 3.96 10.82 -0.04
CA ILE A 77 4.21 12.26 -0.16
C ILE A 77 4.11 12.97 1.20
N VAL A 78 3.02 12.73 1.96
CA VAL A 78 2.80 13.35 3.27
C VAL A 78 3.90 13.01 4.25
N LEU A 79 4.28 11.73 4.36
CA LEU A 79 5.37 11.29 5.24
C LEU A 79 6.71 11.93 4.85
N THR A 80 6.93 12.13 3.55
CA THR A 80 8.16 12.78 3.06
C THR A 80 8.17 14.28 3.36
N LEU A 81 7.04 14.98 3.18
CA LEU A 81 6.89 16.40 3.52
C LEU A 81 7.04 16.66 5.03
N LEU A 82 6.62 15.71 5.86
CA LEU A 82 6.82 15.72 7.31
C LEU A 82 8.28 15.50 7.73
N GLY A 83 9.22 15.41 6.78
CA GLY A 83 10.65 15.21 7.04
C GLY A 83 11.05 13.76 7.27
N GLY A 84 10.13 12.82 7.05
CA GLY A 84 10.40 11.39 7.13
C GLY A 84 11.38 10.96 6.04
N LYS A 85 12.39 10.17 6.41
CA LYS A 85 13.35 9.56 5.49
C LYS A 85 13.16 8.06 5.54
N SER A 86 12.60 7.47 4.47
CA SER A 86 12.50 6.02 4.36
C SER A 86 13.89 5.39 4.44
N GLN A 87 14.07 4.50 5.43
CA GLN A 87 15.29 3.70 5.56
C GLN A 87 15.45 2.65 4.46
N ILE A 88 14.37 2.25 3.79
CA ILE A 88 14.42 1.35 2.61
C ILE A 88 14.92 2.09 1.34
N GLY A 89 15.06 3.41 1.38
CA GLY A 89 15.50 4.19 0.22
C GLY A 89 14.35 4.63 -0.69
N LEU A 90 13.16 4.89 -0.13
CA LEU A 90 12.07 5.62 -0.81
C LEU A 90 12.10 7.13 -0.49
N SER A 91 13.27 7.70 -0.25
CA SER A 91 13.45 9.13 -0.07
C SER A 91 13.73 9.82 -1.42
N PHE A 92 13.34 11.09 -1.59
CA PHE A 92 13.59 11.86 -2.83
C PHE A 92 15.03 11.85 -3.36
N PRO A 93 16.10 11.77 -2.53
CA PRO A 93 17.47 11.66 -3.06
C PRO A 93 17.87 10.23 -3.45
N SER A 94 17.03 9.22 -3.23
CA SER A 94 17.32 7.84 -3.60
C SER A 94 17.03 7.58 -5.09
N PRO A 95 17.96 6.98 -5.86
CA PRO A 95 17.71 6.56 -7.24
C PRO A 95 16.56 5.56 -7.38
N LEU A 96 16.33 4.72 -6.35
CA LEU A 96 15.28 3.68 -6.37
C LEU A 96 13.87 4.28 -6.42
N PHE A 97 13.70 5.46 -5.83
CA PHE A 97 12.45 6.19 -5.82
C PHE A 97 11.95 6.52 -7.23
N TYR A 98 12.80 7.14 -8.05
CA TYR A 98 12.42 7.55 -9.40
C TYR A 98 12.10 6.34 -10.26
N LEU A 99 12.82 5.24 -10.04
CA LEU A 99 12.59 3.98 -10.73
C LEU A 99 11.21 3.39 -10.38
N ILE A 100 10.81 3.43 -9.11
CA ILE A 100 9.48 2.99 -8.65
C ILE A 100 8.37 3.92 -9.17
N VAL A 101 8.58 5.25 -9.15
CA VAL A 101 7.62 6.22 -9.68
C VAL A 101 7.42 6.02 -11.18
N ILE A 102 8.49 5.79 -11.95
CA ILE A 102 8.42 5.49 -13.38
C ILE A 102 7.68 4.17 -13.62
N LEU A 103 7.99 3.11 -12.86
CA LEU A 103 7.29 1.83 -12.95
C LEU A 103 5.80 1.98 -12.66
N LEU A 104 5.42 2.67 -11.58
CA LEU A 104 4.02 2.94 -11.25
C LEU A 104 3.32 3.75 -12.34
N GLY A 105 3.99 4.77 -12.88
CA GLY A 105 3.49 5.57 -13.98
C GLY A 105 3.24 4.73 -15.23
N LEU A 106 4.17 3.85 -15.59
CA LEU A 106 4.02 2.91 -16.70
C LEU A 106 2.89 1.91 -16.48
N ASP A 107 2.71 1.43 -15.25
CA ASP A 107 1.67 0.46 -14.92
C ASP A 107 0.27 1.11 -14.96
N LEU A 108 0.16 2.35 -14.44
CA LEU A 108 -1.05 3.17 -14.59
C LEU A 108 -1.37 3.46 -16.06
N LEU A 109 -0.35 3.76 -16.89
CA LEU A 109 -0.50 3.95 -18.32
C LEU A 109 -0.95 2.65 -19.02
N ARG A 110 -0.42 1.48 -18.62
CA ARG A 110 -0.89 0.18 -19.13
C ARG A 110 -2.35 -0.08 -18.77
N ILE A 111 -2.73 0.13 -17.51
CA ILE A 111 -4.10 -0.06 -17.04
C ILE A 111 -5.06 0.88 -17.79
N SER A 112 -4.68 2.15 -17.98
CA SER A 112 -5.48 3.12 -18.75
C SER A 112 -5.62 2.74 -20.23
N ARG A 113 -4.54 2.23 -20.86
CA ARG A 113 -4.58 1.73 -22.24
C ARG A 113 -5.43 0.47 -22.38
N GLN A 114 -5.37 -0.47 -21.43
CA GLN A 114 -6.23 -1.66 -21.41
C GLN A 114 -7.71 -1.26 -21.23
N ALA A 115 -8.00 -0.31 -20.34
CA ALA A 115 -9.36 0.21 -20.18
C ALA A 115 -9.89 0.87 -21.46
N LYS A 116 -9.01 1.51 -22.25
CA LYS A 116 -9.38 2.10 -23.54
C LYS A 116 -9.63 1.04 -24.62
N ARG A 117 -8.92 -0.09 -24.61
CA ARG A 117 -9.13 -1.20 -25.58
C ARG A 117 -10.43 -1.96 -25.32
N GLU A 118 -10.75 -2.21 -24.05
CA GLU A 118 -12.02 -2.84 -23.65
C GLU A 118 -13.26 -2.00 -24.04
N GLN A 119 -13.13 -0.67 -24.20
CA GLN A 119 -14.22 0.19 -24.68
C GLN A 119 -14.36 0.26 -26.21
N VAL A 120 -13.30 -0.06 -26.96
CA VAL A 120 -13.29 0.01 -28.43
C VAL A 120 -13.74 -1.31 -29.06
N GLU A 121 -13.48 -2.45 -28.42
CA GLU A 121 -13.96 -3.77 -28.86
C GLU A 121 -15.39 -4.10 -28.38
N GLY A 122 -15.99 -3.24 -27.53
CA GLY A 122 -17.36 -3.38 -27.02
C GLY A 122 -18.42 -2.53 -27.74
N LYS A 123 -18.09 -1.95 -28.90
CA LYS A 123 -19.02 -1.28 -29.81
C LYS A 123 -19.11 -2.06 -31.12
#